data_AF-A0A972MFM2-F1
#
_entry.id   AF-A0A972MFM2-F1
#
_cell.length_a   1.000
_cell.length_b   1.000
_cell.length_c   1.000
_cell.angle_alpha   90.00
_cell.angle_beta   90.00
_cell.angle_gamma   90.00
#
_symmetry.space_group_name_H-M   'P 1'
#
loop_
_entity.id
_entity.type
_entity.pdbx_description
1 polymer ?
#
loop_
_entity_poly.entity_id
_entity_poly.type
_entity_poly.pdbx_seq_one_letter_code
_entity_poly.pdbx_strand_id
1 'polypeptide(L)' 'MVRDPVCGVYCAKREAYTAIWKGRVYYFCSEECRQKFLASKGSAASSAG' A
#
# COMPACT_ATOMS: atom_id res chain seq x y z
N MET A 1 5.13 -12.78 -9.53
CA MET A 1 5.76 -11.84 -8.57
C MET A 1 5.00 -10.53 -8.66
N VAL A 2 4.76 -9.83 -7.55
CA VAL A 2 4.06 -8.52 -7.54
C VAL A 2 5.03 -7.43 -7.13
N ARG A 3 4.92 -6.27 -7.77
CA ARG A 3 5.75 -5.11 -7.46
C ARG A 3 5.04 -4.21 -6.46
N ASP A 4 5.70 -3.94 -5.34
CA ASP A 4 5.22 -2.99 -4.35
C ASP A 4 5.23 -1.56 -4.92
N PRO A 5 4.11 -0.82 -4.87
CA PRO A 5 4.03 0.54 -5.43
C PRO A 5 4.66 1.63 -4.55
N VAL A 6 5.08 1.30 -3.32
CA VAL A 6 5.71 2.22 -2.36
C VAL A 6 7.23 2.14 -2.46
N CYS A 7 7.80 0.94 -2.34
CA CYS A 7 9.25 0.73 -2.37
C CYS A 7 9.77 0.20 -3.71
N GLY A 8 8.90 -0.37 -4.56
CA GLY A 8 9.28 -0.91 -5.87
C GLY A 8 9.84 -2.34 -5.86
N VAL A 9 9.86 -3.02 -4.70
CA VAL A 9 10.39 -4.38 -4.55
C VAL A 9 9.45 -5.43 -5.12
N TYR A 10 10.01 -6.56 -5.59
CA TYR A 10 9.25 -7.72 -6.04
C TYR A 10 9.10 -8.76 -4.94
N CYS A 11 7.87 -9.19 -4.69
CA CYS A 11 7.52 -10.11 -3.62
C CYS A 11 6.57 -11.21 -4.12
N ALA A 12 6.48 -12.30 -3.35
CA ALA A 12 5.55 -13.38 -3.64
C ALA A 12 4.11 -12.93 -3.37
N LYS A 13 3.23 -13.02 -4.37
CA LYS A 13 1.82 -12.58 -4.26
C LYS A 13 1.08 -13.27 -3.11
N ARG A 14 1.46 -14.52 -2.79
CA ARG A 14 0.85 -15.34 -1.75
C ARG A 14 1.18 -14.87 -0.32
N GLU A 15 2.32 -14.20 -0.15
CA GLU A 15 2.83 -13.68 1.13
C GLU A 15 2.74 -12.16 1.22
N ALA A 16 2.42 -11.50 0.09
CA ALA A 16 2.24 -10.06 0.03
C ALA A 16 0.98 -9.61 0.76
N TYR A 17 1.08 -8.46 1.43
CA TYR A 17 -0.05 -7.84 2.10
C TYR A 17 -0.98 -7.22 1.06
N THR A 18 -2.29 -7.32 1.28
CA THR A 18 -3.29 -6.71 0.40
C THR A 18 -4.05 -5.59 1.08
N ALA A 19 -4.37 -4.53 0.33
CA ALA A 19 -5.33 -3.52 0.78
C ALA A 19 -6.26 -3.11 -0.35
N ILE A 20 -7.51 -2.80 0.02
CA ILE A 20 -8.52 -2.28 -0.90
C ILE A 20 -8.49 -0.76 -0.81
N TRP A 21 -8.26 -0.08 -1.94
CA TRP A 21 -8.34 1.37 -2.04
C TRP A 21 -9.07 1.76 -3.32
N LYS A 22 -10.09 2.61 -3.20
CA LYS A 22 -11.00 2.97 -4.31
C LYS A 22 -11.55 1.75 -5.09
N GLY A 23 -11.86 0.66 -4.38
CA GLY A 23 -12.36 -0.58 -4.99
C GLY A 23 -11.32 -1.39 -5.76
N ARG A 24 -10.02 -1.06 -5.65
CA ARG A 24 -8.93 -1.81 -6.27
C ARG A 24 -8.06 -2.46 -5.20
N VAL A 25 -7.64 -3.71 -5.46
CA VAL A 25 -6.73 -4.46 -4.59
C VAL A 25 -5.28 -4.14 -4.96
N TYR A 26 -4.51 -3.70 -3.98
CA TYR A 26 -3.07 -3.44 -4.09
C TYR A 26 -2.28 -4.46 -3.26
N TYR A 27 -1.04 -4.75 -3.68
CA TYR A 27 -0.15 -5.73 -3.05
C TYR A 27 1.12 -5.05 -2.53
N PHE A 28 1.56 -5.43 -1.34
CA PHE A 28 2.69 -4.80 -0.65
C PHE A 28 3.68 -5.84 -0.12
N CYS A 29 4.96 -5.50 -0.12
CA CYS A 29 6.04 -6.37 0.35
C CYS A 29 5.98 -6.60 1.86
N SER A 30 5.54 -5.58 2.59
CA SER A 30 5.51 -5.53 4.05
C SER A 30 4.32 -4.70 4.52
N GLU A 31 3.92 -4.91 5.77
CA GLU A 31 2.84 -4.13 6.38
C GLU A 31 3.14 -2.62 6.39
N GLU A 32 4.40 -2.22 6.62
CA GLU A 32 4.81 -0.82 6.60
C GLU A 32 4.50 -0.13 5.26
N CYS A 33 4.76 -0.81 4.13
CA CYS A 33 4.46 -0.28 2.80
C CYS A 33 2.94 -0.13 2.59
N ARG A 34 2.15 -1.11 3.05
CA ARG A 34 0.69 -1.00 3.04
C ARG A 34 0.21 0.24 3.82
N GLN A 35 0.73 0.45 5.03
CA GLN A 35 0.36 1.60 5.87
C GLN A 35 0.77 2.92 5.21
N LYS A 36 2.01 3.03 4.72
CA LYS A 36 2.50 4.21 3.99
C LYS A 36 1.64 4.53 2.76
N PHE A 37 1.22 3.51 2.00
CA PHE A 37 0.32 3.69 0.86
C PHE A 37 -1.03 4.26 1.27
N LEU A 38 -1.65 3.69 2.32
CA LEU A 38 -2.93 4.16 2.84
C LEU A 38 -2.83 5.57 3.43
N ALA A 39 -1.75 5.90 4.12
CA ALA A 39 -1.50 7.24 4.65
C ALA A 39 -1.28 8.27 3.52
N SER A 40 -0.53 7.91 2.48
CA SER A 40 -0.27 8.78 1.33
C SER A 40 -1.51 8.99 0.44
N LYS A 41 -2.32 7.95 0.23
CA LYS A 41 -3.51 7.98 -0.64
C LYS A 41 -4.78 8.37 0.09
N GLY A 42 -4.85 8.13 1.40
CA GLY A 42 -5.93 8.50 2.29
C GLY A 42 -5.68 9.86 2.90
N SER A 43 -5.60 10.90 2.07
CA SER A 43 -5.66 12.28 2.56
C SER A 43 -7.11 12.60 2.96
N ALA A 44 -7.53 11.98 4.07
CA ALA A 44 -8.28 12.67 5.11
C ALA A 44 -7.30 13.13 6.22
N ALA A 45 -6.04 13.44 5.86
CA ALA A 45 -5.32 14.51 6.53
C ALA A 45 -5.99 15.82 6.11
N SER A 46 -7.11 16.11 6.76
CA SER A 46 -7.59 17.47 6.91
C SER A 46 -6.42 18.28 7.44
N SER A 47 -5.99 19.28 6.67
CA SER A 47 -5.38 20.53 7.12
C SER A 47 -4.93 20.51 8.58
N ALA A 48 -3.66 20.20 8.84
CA ALA A 48 -3.07 20.48 10.13
C ALA A 48 -2.51 21.91 10.10
N GLY A 49 -3.14 22.79 10.87
CA GLY A 49 -2.56 24.00 11.49
C GLY A 49 -2.10 25.11 10.58
#